data_AF-A0A143PHN8-F1
#
_entry.id   AF-A0A143PHN8-F1
#
_cell.length_a   1.000
_cell.length_b   1.000
_cell.length_c   1.000
_cell.angle_alpha   90.00
_cell.angle_beta   90.00
_cell.angle_gamma   90.00
#
_symmetry.space_group_name_H-M   'P 1'
#
loop_
_entity.id
_entity.type
_entity.pdbx_description
1 polymer ?
#
loop_
_entity_poly.entity_id
_entity_poly.type
_entity_poly.pdbx_seq_one_letter_code
_entity_poly.pdbx_strand_id
1 'polypeptide(L)'
;MQARTRMTLVGVMAAVLAASAPLQAQIHMRIPEDIQPPYYANLARGFQPHTDEWAVIVFYRSPDCIPPGFNLLDFLDFSGQPALCQLHIEGRVNWASLDDPYPAAQFLSGTDEVPVWFVRWSELEAAVADDLLTMGELAALPSLTVGSASFFLESIRNDTRGQRGGNEAMVVAGQLSDGRSFFVEMTEKFRDGVHLFPHMTIEFR
;
A
#
# COMPACT_ATOMS: atom_id res chain seq x y z
N MET A 1 -12.95 18.76 86.28
CA MET A 1 -13.96 17.85 85.72
C MET A 1 -15.11 18.66 85.14
N GLN A 2 -15.15 18.80 83.81
CA GLN A 2 -16.34 19.18 83.04
C GLN A 2 -16.15 18.63 81.62
N ALA A 3 -17.14 17.88 81.17
CA ALA A 3 -17.20 17.24 79.86
C ALA A 3 -17.77 18.18 78.80
N ARG A 4 -17.35 18.01 77.53
CA ARG A 4 -18.25 17.97 76.34
C ARG A 4 -17.47 17.76 75.03
N THR A 5 -17.67 16.56 74.48
CA THR A 5 -18.03 16.21 73.09
C THR A 5 -17.85 17.27 71.99
N ARG A 6 -17.15 16.90 70.89
CA ARG A 6 -17.70 16.91 69.51
C ARG A 6 -16.79 16.21 68.49
N MET A 7 -17.41 15.26 67.79
CA MET A 7 -17.02 14.61 66.53
C MET A 7 -16.70 15.64 65.43
N THR A 8 -15.67 15.43 64.62
CA THR A 8 -15.71 15.77 63.18
C THR A 8 -14.78 14.86 62.38
N LEU A 9 -15.37 14.08 61.47
CA LEU A 9 -14.70 13.39 60.35
C LEU A 9 -14.04 14.41 59.41
N VAL A 10 -12.78 14.21 59.04
CA VAL A 10 -12.15 14.69 57.78
C VAL A 10 -10.98 13.72 57.51
N GLY A 11 -10.75 13.11 56.36
CA GLY A 11 -11.34 13.15 55.03
C GLY A 11 -10.37 12.37 54.14
N VAL A 12 -10.89 11.38 53.42
CA VAL A 12 -10.15 10.57 52.44
C VAL A 12 -9.69 11.48 51.29
N MET A 13 -8.43 11.38 50.88
CA MET A 13 -8.07 11.53 49.46
C MET A 13 -6.69 10.92 49.18
N ALA A 14 -6.71 9.64 48.81
CA ALA A 14 -5.63 9.07 48.03
C ALA A 14 -5.66 9.74 46.64
N ALA A 15 -4.77 10.70 46.41
CA ALA A 15 -4.54 11.26 45.10
C ALA A 15 -3.80 10.22 44.25
N VAL A 16 -4.55 9.25 43.70
CA VAL A 16 -4.08 8.48 42.55
C VAL A 16 -4.13 9.45 41.37
N LEU A 17 -3.03 10.17 41.16
CA LEU A 17 -2.73 10.81 39.88
C LEU A 17 -2.62 9.69 38.86
N ALA A 18 -3.75 9.37 38.22
CA ALA A 18 -3.73 8.61 36.98
C ALA A 18 -2.93 9.43 35.97
N ALA A 19 -1.66 9.07 35.78
CA ALA A 19 -0.88 9.52 34.65
C ALA A 19 -1.52 8.90 33.41
N SER A 20 -2.55 9.56 32.88
CA SER A 20 -3.07 9.28 31.55
C SER A 20 -1.99 9.73 30.57
N ALA A 21 -1.13 8.79 30.17
CA ALA A 21 -0.36 8.98 28.95
C ALA A 21 -1.35 9.35 27.84
N PRO A 22 -1.07 10.38 27.02
CA PRO A 22 -1.94 10.69 25.91
C PRO A 22 -1.97 9.48 24.99
N LEU A 23 -3.12 8.81 24.95
CA LEU A 23 -3.39 7.80 23.94
C LEU A 23 -3.48 8.58 22.63
N GLN A 24 -2.40 8.64 21.85
CA GLN A 24 -2.45 9.17 20.50
C GLN A 24 -3.41 8.27 19.71
N ALA A 25 -4.61 8.79 19.43
CA ALA A 25 -5.57 8.10 18.59
C ALA A 25 -4.97 7.96 17.18
N GLN A 26 -4.98 6.75 16.64
CA GLN A 26 -4.64 6.54 15.23
C GLN A 26 -5.73 7.18 14.36
N ILE A 27 -5.31 7.84 13.29
CA ILE A 27 -6.24 8.46 12.34
C ILE A 27 -6.58 7.41 11.30
N HIS A 28 -7.86 7.05 11.23
CA HIS A 28 -8.38 6.06 10.31
C HIS A 28 -9.12 6.76 9.17
N MET A 29 -8.74 6.48 7.93
CA MET A 29 -9.43 6.98 6.74
C MET A 29 -9.74 5.80 5.81
N ARG A 30 -10.85 5.90 5.08
CA ARG A 30 -11.27 4.91 4.08
C ARG A 30 -10.95 5.39 2.67
N ILE A 31 -10.62 4.43 1.82
CA ILE A 31 -10.47 4.60 0.39
C ILE A 31 -11.69 3.93 -0.26
N PRO A 32 -12.43 4.61 -1.15
CA PRO A 32 -12.23 5.98 -1.63
C PRO A 32 -12.92 7.09 -0.81
N GLU A 33 -13.71 6.77 0.22
CA GLU A 33 -14.69 7.71 0.80
C GLU A 33 -14.07 8.93 1.47
N ASP A 34 -12.98 8.71 2.21
CA ASP A 34 -12.33 9.75 3.00
C ASP A 34 -11.07 10.30 2.31
N ILE A 35 -10.41 9.48 1.46
CA ILE A 35 -9.20 9.86 0.71
C ILE A 35 -9.15 9.22 -0.68
N GLN A 36 -8.63 9.98 -1.65
CA GLN A 36 -8.30 9.52 -2.99
C GLN A 36 -6.78 9.37 -3.13
N PRO A 37 -6.26 8.13 -3.23
CA PRO A 37 -4.83 7.95 -3.36
C PRO A 37 -4.31 8.50 -4.71
N PRO A 38 -3.18 9.23 -4.71
CA PRO A 38 -2.64 9.88 -5.90
C PRO A 38 -1.68 8.96 -6.66
N TYR A 39 -1.97 7.67 -6.76
CA TYR A 39 -1.11 6.69 -7.44
C TYR A 39 -1.92 5.80 -8.38
N TYR A 40 -1.24 5.22 -9.37
CA TYR A 40 -1.88 4.42 -10.42
C TYR A 40 -1.61 2.91 -10.30
N ALA A 41 -0.40 2.53 -9.90
CA ALA A 41 0.06 1.15 -9.90
C ALA A 41 1.00 0.84 -8.74
N ASN A 42 1.10 -0.44 -8.37
CA ASN A 42 2.03 -0.96 -7.37
C ASN A 42 3.43 -1.14 -8.00
N LEU A 43 4.06 -0.02 -8.34
CA LEU A 43 5.37 0.08 -8.99
C LEU A 43 6.01 1.42 -8.62
N ALA A 44 7.30 1.43 -8.29
CA ALA A 44 8.04 2.66 -8.00
C ALA A 44 9.54 2.49 -8.28
N ARG A 45 10.31 3.58 -8.22
CA ARG A 45 11.79 3.50 -8.12
C ARG A 45 12.22 2.57 -7.00
N GLY A 46 13.08 1.62 -7.33
CA GLY A 46 13.58 0.62 -6.38
C GLY A 46 12.55 -0.39 -5.85
N PHE A 47 11.29 -0.33 -6.31
CA PHE A 47 10.24 -1.27 -5.97
C PHE A 47 9.61 -1.81 -7.26
N GLN A 48 10.05 -2.99 -7.68
CA GLN A 48 9.46 -3.74 -8.78
C GLN A 48 9.19 -5.17 -8.30
N PRO A 49 7.95 -5.54 -7.97
CA PRO A 49 7.63 -6.92 -7.59
C PRO A 49 7.97 -7.91 -8.70
N HIS A 50 8.96 -8.77 -8.49
CA HIS A 50 9.41 -9.71 -9.51
C HIS A 50 9.99 -11.01 -8.95
N THR A 51 9.99 -12.05 -9.79
CA THR A 51 10.85 -13.23 -9.68
C THR A 51 12.04 -13.09 -10.64
N ASP A 52 12.88 -14.11 -10.77
CA ASP A 52 13.93 -14.12 -11.79
C ASP A 52 13.38 -14.11 -13.23
N GLU A 53 12.11 -14.50 -13.43
CA GLU A 53 11.51 -14.60 -14.77
C GLU A 53 10.47 -13.51 -15.05
N TRP A 54 9.58 -13.22 -14.09
CA TRP A 54 8.41 -12.37 -14.32
C TRP A 54 8.32 -11.24 -13.31
N ALA A 55 8.01 -10.05 -13.80
CA ALA A 55 7.53 -8.95 -13.00
C ALA A 55 6.00 -8.88 -13.06
N VAL A 56 5.39 -8.42 -11.98
CA VAL A 56 3.96 -8.13 -11.90
C VAL A 56 3.75 -6.65 -11.61
N ILE A 57 2.83 -6.03 -12.34
CA ILE A 57 2.38 -4.67 -12.11
C ILE A 57 0.88 -4.73 -11.85
N VAL A 58 0.48 -4.47 -10.61
CA VAL A 58 -0.93 -4.31 -10.25
C VAL A 58 -1.32 -2.86 -10.42
N PHE A 59 -2.40 -2.60 -11.15
CA PHE A 59 -2.92 -1.26 -11.35
C PHE A 59 -4.08 -1.00 -10.38
N TYR A 60 -3.89 -0.04 -9.49
CA TYR A 60 -4.93 0.46 -8.60
C TYR A 60 -5.98 1.28 -9.34
N ARG A 61 -5.61 1.86 -10.48
CA ARG A 61 -6.49 2.65 -11.36
C ARG A 61 -6.39 2.17 -12.80
N SER A 62 -7.44 2.39 -13.61
CA SER A 62 -7.44 1.93 -15.01
C SER A 62 -6.19 2.37 -15.80
N PRO A 63 -5.42 1.45 -16.41
CA PRO A 63 -4.20 1.76 -17.16
C PRO A 63 -4.41 2.81 -18.27
N ASP A 64 -5.54 2.75 -18.97
CA ASP A 64 -5.88 3.65 -20.08
C ASP A 64 -6.10 5.11 -19.66
N CYS A 65 -6.23 5.37 -18.36
CA CYS A 65 -6.40 6.72 -17.82
C CYS A 65 -5.09 7.38 -17.39
N ILE A 66 -3.99 6.61 -17.36
CA ILE A 66 -2.68 7.13 -16.96
C ILE A 66 -2.16 8.06 -18.06
N PRO A 67 -1.72 9.29 -17.72
CA PRO A 67 -1.18 10.20 -18.72
C PRO A 67 0.00 9.56 -19.47
N PRO A 68 0.05 9.63 -20.82
CA PRO A 68 1.07 8.91 -21.60
C PRO A 68 2.53 9.26 -21.24
N GLY A 69 2.78 10.47 -20.74
CA GLY A 69 4.09 10.93 -20.32
C GLY A 69 4.37 10.83 -18.82
N PHE A 70 3.44 10.27 -18.03
CA PHE A 70 3.70 10.03 -16.61
C PHE A 70 4.75 8.93 -16.46
N ASN A 71 5.76 9.18 -15.64
CA ASN A 71 6.76 8.18 -15.28
C ASN A 71 6.19 7.30 -14.16
N LEU A 72 5.88 6.03 -14.47
CA LEU A 72 5.31 5.08 -13.51
C LEU A 72 6.21 4.87 -12.29
N LEU A 73 7.51 5.11 -12.41
CA LEU A 73 8.46 4.97 -11.30
C LEU A 73 8.36 6.08 -10.25
N ASP A 74 7.63 7.18 -10.53
CA ASP A 74 7.37 8.26 -9.56
C ASP A 74 6.42 7.84 -8.45
N PHE A 75 5.65 6.77 -8.64
CA PHE A 75 4.59 6.26 -7.77
C PHE A 75 3.43 7.25 -7.52
N LEU A 76 3.73 8.45 -7.04
CA LEU A 76 2.79 9.51 -6.68
C LEU A 76 2.66 10.57 -7.79
N ASP A 77 1.42 10.86 -8.17
CA ASP A 77 1.00 11.91 -9.08
C ASP A 77 0.07 12.91 -8.37
N PHE A 78 0.64 14.03 -7.95
CA PHE A 78 -0.11 15.11 -7.28
C PHE A 78 -0.79 16.09 -8.25
N SER A 79 -0.85 15.81 -9.55
CA SER A 79 -1.54 16.65 -10.53
C SER A 79 -3.07 16.68 -10.36
N GLY A 80 -3.62 15.74 -9.58
CA GLY A 80 -5.06 15.51 -9.45
C GLY A 80 -5.66 14.63 -10.53
N GLN A 81 -4.90 14.29 -11.58
CA GLN A 81 -5.31 13.34 -12.64
C GLN A 81 -5.73 11.97 -12.09
N PRO A 82 -5.05 11.36 -11.10
CA PRO A 82 -5.44 10.04 -10.61
C PRO A 82 -6.90 9.99 -10.13
N ALA A 83 -7.39 11.05 -9.48
CA ALA A 83 -8.75 11.11 -8.95
C ALA A 83 -9.84 11.09 -10.05
N LEU A 84 -9.48 11.32 -11.31
CA LEU A 84 -10.38 11.22 -12.46
C LEU A 84 -10.46 9.80 -13.03
N CYS A 85 -9.51 8.94 -12.68
CA CYS A 85 -9.45 7.56 -13.14
C CYS A 85 -10.26 6.64 -12.22
N GLN A 86 -10.95 5.66 -12.82
CA GLN A 86 -11.61 4.61 -12.05
C GLN A 86 -10.60 3.93 -11.12
N LEU A 87 -10.93 3.90 -9.82
CA LEU A 87 -10.18 3.19 -8.79
C LEU A 87 -10.73 1.76 -8.69
N HIS A 88 -9.85 0.78 -8.68
CA HIS A 88 -10.18 -0.66 -8.62
C HIS A 88 -9.90 -1.28 -7.25
N ILE A 89 -9.57 -0.44 -6.26
CA ILE A 89 -9.32 -0.85 -4.89
C ILE A 89 -10.16 -0.02 -3.93
N GLU A 90 -10.47 -0.63 -2.80
CA GLU A 90 -11.05 0.02 -1.63
C GLU A 90 -10.30 -0.44 -0.38
N GLY A 91 -10.54 0.23 0.74
CA GLY A 91 -10.02 -0.22 2.01
C GLY A 91 -9.78 0.90 3.00
N ARG A 92 -8.71 0.77 3.77
CA ARG A 92 -8.41 1.70 4.87
C ARG A 92 -6.93 2.02 4.97
N VAL A 93 -6.66 3.24 5.39
CA VAL A 93 -5.33 3.74 5.72
C VAL A 93 -5.32 4.24 7.16
N ASN A 94 -4.26 3.89 7.87
CA ASN A 94 -4.05 4.27 9.26
C ASN A 94 -2.83 5.17 9.34
N TRP A 95 -3.01 6.38 9.83
CA TRP A 95 -1.95 7.35 10.05
C TRP A 95 -1.62 7.47 11.53
N ALA A 96 -0.33 7.58 11.85
CA ALA A 96 0.09 7.95 13.19
C ALA A 96 0.01 9.47 13.38
N SER A 97 0.37 10.23 12.34
CA SER A 97 0.11 11.65 12.17
C SER A 97 -0.20 11.95 10.70
N LEU A 98 -1.01 12.97 10.39
CA LEU A 98 -1.19 13.43 9.00
C LEU A 98 0.02 14.24 8.48
N ASP A 99 0.93 14.63 9.39
CA ASP A 99 2.21 15.24 9.03
C ASP A 99 3.26 14.20 8.61
N ASP A 100 2.98 12.90 8.80
CA ASP A 100 3.87 11.83 8.32
C ASP A 100 3.89 11.84 6.78
N PRO A 101 5.00 11.46 6.12
CA PRO A 101 5.08 11.42 4.66
C PRO A 101 4.25 10.28 4.04
N TYR A 102 3.89 9.26 4.83
CA TYR A 102 3.13 8.08 4.39
C TYR A 102 2.35 7.47 5.57
N PRO A 103 1.25 6.74 5.31
CA PRO A 103 0.47 6.10 6.37
C PRO A 103 1.29 5.03 7.09
N ALA A 104 1.00 4.81 8.37
CA ALA A 104 1.62 3.75 9.15
C ALA A 104 1.18 2.34 8.70
N ALA A 105 -0.06 2.20 8.20
CA ALA A 105 -0.53 0.96 7.62
C ALA A 105 -1.63 1.19 6.58
N GLN A 106 -1.75 0.27 5.63
CA GLN A 106 -2.83 0.20 4.65
C GLN A 106 -3.35 -1.22 4.57
N PHE A 107 -4.66 -1.37 4.37
CA PHE A 107 -5.31 -2.65 4.08
C PHE A 107 -6.26 -2.41 2.90
N LEU A 108 -5.96 -3.03 1.77
CA LEU A 108 -6.63 -2.79 0.50
C LEU A 108 -7.24 -4.10 -0.02
N SER A 109 -8.38 -3.99 -0.68
CA SER A 109 -9.06 -5.08 -1.40
C SER A 109 -9.53 -4.61 -2.76
N GLY A 110 -9.60 -5.53 -3.73
CA GLY A 110 -10.09 -5.22 -5.07
C GLY A 110 -11.60 -5.04 -5.09
N THR A 111 -12.10 -4.12 -5.93
CA THR A 111 -13.54 -3.80 -6.03
C THR A 111 -14.27 -4.54 -7.15
N ASP A 112 -13.59 -5.35 -7.96
CA ASP A 112 -14.12 -6.47 -8.79
C ASP A 112 -13.08 -6.92 -9.84
N GLU A 113 -12.56 -5.97 -10.63
CA GLU A 113 -11.63 -6.22 -11.75
C GLU A 113 -10.37 -5.36 -11.59
N VAL A 114 -9.38 -5.84 -10.84
CA VAL A 114 -8.11 -5.12 -10.68
C VAL A 114 -7.21 -5.45 -11.88
N PRO A 115 -6.81 -4.49 -12.73
CA PRO A 115 -5.95 -4.78 -13.86
C PRO A 115 -4.56 -5.21 -13.39
N VAL A 116 -4.04 -6.28 -13.97
CA VAL A 116 -2.71 -6.83 -13.64
C VAL A 116 -1.95 -7.11 -14.91
N TRP A 117 -0.76 -6.55 -15.04
CA TRP A 117 0.12 -6.78 -16.17
C TRP A 117 1.34 -7.59 -15.72
N PHE A 118 1.78 -8.49 -16.60
CA PHE A 118 2.98 -9.29 -16.42
C PHE A 118 3.92 -9.07 -17.59
N VAL A 119 5.19 -8.92 -17.30
CA VAL A 119 6.27 -8.80 -18.30
C VAL A 119 7.47 -9.59 -17.79
N ARG A 120 8.34 -10.05 -18.70
CA ARG A 120 9.61 -10.67 -18.31
C ARG A 120 10.43 -9.69 -17.51
N TRP A 121 10.99 -10.15 -16.39
CA TRP A 121 11.79 -9.31 -15.52
C TRP A 121 12.96 -8.68 -16.28
N SER A 122 13.68 -9.44 -17.11
CA SER A 122 14.79 -8.89 -17.90
C SER A 122 14.39 -7.78 -18.88
N GLU A 123 13.15 -7.79 -19.36
CA GLU A 123 12.63 -6.71 -20.23
C GLU A 123 12.30 -5.46 -19.41
N LEU A 124 11.63 -5.64 -18.27
CA LEU A 124 11.32 -4.52 -17.38
C LEU A 124 12.58 -3.89 -16.78
N GLU A 125 13.53 -4.71 -16.32
CA GLU A 125 14.82 -4.27 -15.77
C GLU A 125 15.57 -3.39 -16.78
N ALA A 126 15.58 -3.78 -18.05
CA ALA A 126 16.17 -2.97 -19.11
C ALA A 126 15.37 -1.69 -19.38
N ALA A 127 14.04 -1.76 -19.35
CA ALA A 127 13.17 -0.62 -19.60
C ALA A 127 13.23 0.45 -18.51
N VAL A 128 13.53 0.10 -17.26
CA VAL A 128 13.66 1.06 -16.15
C VAL A 128 15.08 1.58 -15.95
N ALA A 129 16.05 1.13 -16.75
CA ALA A 129 17.46 1.39 -16.54
C ALA A 129 17.85 2.89 -16.69
N ASP A 130 17.04 3.67 -17.41
CA ASP A 130 17.21 5.11 -17.58
C ASP A 130 16.34 5.94 -16.62
N ASP A 131 15.76 5.29 -15.59
CA ASP A 131 14.85 5.90 -14.60
C ASP A 131 13.56 6.48 -15.19
N LEU A 132 13.15 6.02 -16.38
CA LEU A 132 11.90 6.40 -17.03
C LEU A 132 11.14 5.16 -17.49
N LEU A 133 9.89 5.02 -17.03
CA LEU A 133 8.97 4.03 -17.57
C LEU A 133 7.60 4.65 -17.81
N THR A 134 7.27 4.88 -19.06
CA THR A 134 5.95 5.33 -19.48
C THR A 134 5.00 4.15 -19.72
N MET A 135 3.70 4.41 -19.73
CA MET A 135 2.71 3.42 -20.17
C MET A 135 2.95 2.93 -21.60
N GLY A 136 3.42 3.80 -22.49
CA GLY A 136 3.72 3.44 -23.88
C GLY A 136 4.87 2.43 -23.98
N GLU A 137 5.95 2.64 -23.22
CA GLU A 137 7.09 1.72 -23.16
C GLU A 137 6.70 0.38 -22.53
N LEU A 138 6.00 0.42 -21.39
CA LEU A 138 5.52 -0.79 -20.72
C LEU A 138 4.58 -1.60 -21.62
N ALA A 139 3.66 -0.94 -22.32
CA ALA A 139 2.73 -1.57 -23.26
C ALA A 139 3.42 -2.14 -24.51
N ALA A 140 4.63 -1.68 -24.83
CA ALA A 140 5.42 -2.13 -25.98
C ALA A 140 6.35 -3.32 -25.66
N LEU A 141 6.44 -3.75 -24.39
CA LEU A 141 7.30 -4.87 -24.02
C LEU A 141 6.83 -6.18 -24.69
N PRO A 142 7.69 -6.92 -25.40
CA PRO A 142 7.28 -8.10 -26.18
C PRO A 142 6.60 -9.20 -25.38
N SER A 143 6.97 -9.35 -24.10
CA SER A 143 6.42 -10.36 -23.21
C SER A 143 5.12 -9.97 -22.52
N LEU A 144 4.61 -8.76 -22.79
CA LEU A 144 3.44 -8.22 -22.11
C LEU A 144 2.27 -9.20 -22.16
N THR A 145 1.84 -9.59 -20.97
CA THR A 145 0.65 -10.41 -20.74
C THR A 145 -0.28 -9.63 -19.82
N VAL A 146 -1.47 -9.29 -20.32
CA VAL A 146 -2.47 -8.52 -19.59
C VAL A 146 -3.52 -9.45 -19.00
N GLY A 147 -3.95 -9.18 -17.77
CA GLY A 147 -5.05 -9.85 -17.11
C GLY A 147 -5.86 -8.93 -16.19
N SER A 148 -6.86 -9.53 -15.58
CA SER A 148 -7.72 -8.90 -14.57
C SER A 148 -7.86 -9.82 -13.37
N ALA A 149 -7.66 -9.28 -12.18
CA ALA A 149 -7.80 -10.00 -10.92
C ALA A 149 -9.23 -9.87 -10.38
N SER A 150 -9.87 -11.01 -10.16
CA SER A 150 -11.13 -11.13 -9.43
C SER A 150 -10.93 -11.24 -7.92
N PHE A 151 -9.67 -11.39 -7.48
CA PHE A 151 -9.29 -11.39 -6.08
C PHE A 151 -8.02 -10.58 -5.90
N PHE A 152 -8.06 -9.61 -5.00
CA PHE A 152 -6.93 -8.78 -4.64
C PHE A 152 -7.02 -8.44 -3.16
N LEU A 153 -5.93 -8.70 -2.43
CA LEU A 153 -5.72 -8.25 -1.06
C LEU A 153 -4.30 -7.75 -0.89
N GLU A 154 -4.15 -6.61 -0.23
CA GLU A 154 -2.85 -6.03 0.09
C GLU A 154 -2.85 -5.49 1.51
N SER A 155 -1.75 -5.72 2.23
CA SER A 155 -1.51 -5.21 3.57
C SER A 155 -0.13 -4.60 3.64
N ILE A 156 -0.06 -3.28 3.70
CA ILE A 156 1.18 -2.53 3.90
C ILE A 156 1.30 -2.13 5.37
N ARG A 157 2.49 -2.28 5.94
CA ARG A 157 2.89 -1.68 7.21
C ARG A 157 4.20 -0.96 7.01
N ASN A 158 4.15 0.37 7.09
CA ASN A 158 5.34 1.18 6.93
C ASN A 158 6.05 1.37 8.28
N ASP A 159 7.37 1.47 8.23
CA ASP A 159 8.14 1.88 9.39
C ASP A 159 8.15 3.41 9.49
N THR A 160 7.22 3.97 10.26
CA THR A 160 7.17 5.42 10.51
C THR A 160 8.04 5.84 11.69
N ARG A 161 8.67 4.88 12.41
CA ARG A 161 9.41 5.16 13.66
C ARG A 161 10.78 4.46 13.76
N GLY A 162 11.27 3.88 12.67
CA GLY A 162 12.58 3.22 12.57
C GLY A 162 12.74 1.97 13.45
N GLN A 163 11.66 1.25 13.77
CA GLN A 163 11.72 0.15 14.75
C GLN A 163 11.76 -1.26 14.15
N ARG A 164 11.23 -1.49 12.94
CA ARG A 164 10.98 -2.86 12.46
C ARG A 164 11.20 -3.07 10.96
N GLY A 165 11.48 -2.02 10.19
CA GLY A 165 11.42 -2.05 8.73
C GLY A 165 9.98 -2.10 8.24
N GLY A 166 9.77 -1.68 6.98
CA GLY A 166 8.48 -1.79 6.33
C GLY A 166 8.21 -3.23 5.89
N ASN A 167 6.93 -3.57 5.72
CA ASN A 167 6.55 -4.82 5.07
C ASN A 167 5.25 -4.63 4.28
N GLU A 168 5.19 -5.28 3.14
CA GLU A 168 3.96 -5.47 2.37
C GLU A 168 3.70 -6.97 2.18
N ALA A 169 2.43 -7.34 2.20
CA ALA A 169 1.97 -8.65 1.78
C ALA A 169 0.82 -8.47 0.79
N MET A 170 0.89 -9.14 -0.36
CA MET A 170 -0.08 -9.01 -1.43
C MET A 170 -0.46 -10.39 -1.96
N VAL A 171 -1.75 -10.61 -2.18
CA VAL A 171 -2.28 -11.82 -2.84
C VAL A 171 -3.21 -11.39 -3.95
N VAL A 172 -2.98 -11.90 -5.15
CA VAL A 172 -3.73 -11.53 -6.36
C VAL A 172 -4.05 -12.79 -7.16
N ALA A 173 -5.29 -12.93 -7.63
CA ALA A 173 -5.67 -14.04 -8.48
C ALA A 173 -6.72 -13.63 -9.51
N GLY A 174 -6.65 -14.21 -10.70
CA GLY A 174 -7.53 -13.82 -11.78
C GLY A 174 -7.31 -14.57 -13.09
N GLN A 175 -7.66 -13.90 -14.17
CA GLN A 175 -7.55 -14.44 -15.53
C GLN A 175 -6.76 -13.50 -16.43
N LEU A 176 -5.91 -14.09 -17.26
CA LEU A 176 -5.23 -13.43 -18.36
C LEU A 176 -6.17 -13.29 -19.55
N SER A 177 -5.89 -12.30 -20.39
CA SER A 177 -6.62 -12.03 -21.63
C SER A 177 -6.56 -13.18 -22.65
N ASP A 178 -5.57 -14.07 -22.53
CA ASP A 178 -5.44 -15.29 -23.35
C ASP A 178 -6.23 -16.49 -22.80
N GLY A 179 -6.96 -16.31 -21.70
CA GLY A 179 -7.81 -17.33 -21.09
C GLY A 179 -7.14 -18.19 -20.01
N ARG A 180 -5.83 -18.06 -19.79
CA ARG A 180 -5.16 -18.69 -18.65
C ARG A 180 -5.58 -18.02 -17.34
N SER A 181 -5.53 -18.77 -16.25
CA SER A 181 -5.61 -18.22 -14.89
C SER A 181 -4.24 -17.80 -14.39
N PHE A 182 -4.21 -16.89 -13.43
CA PHE A 182 -2.98 -16.52 -12.72
C PHE A 182 -3.18 -16.45 -11.22
N PHE A 183 -2.09 -16.67 -10.48
CA PHE A 183 -2.00 -16.47 -9.03
C PHE A 183 -0.68 -15.78 -8.69
N VAL A 184 -0.75 -14.78 -7.83
CA VAL A 184 0.39 -14.03 -7.31
C VAL A 184 0.33 -13.98 -5.79
N GLU A 185 1.44 -14.27 -5.14
CA GLU A 185 1.64 -14.04 -3.72
C GLU A 185 2.99 -13.35 -3.52
N MET A 186 2.99 -12.25 -2.78
CA MET A 186 4.19 -11.46 -2.52
C MET A 186 4.30 -11.17 -1.03
N THR A 187 5.52 -11.26 -0.51
CA THR A 187 5.92 -10.59 0.71
C THR A 187 7.12 -9.72 0.40
N GLU A 188 7.01 -8.44 0.71
CA GLU A 188 8.10 -7.48 0.68
C GLU A 188 8.57 -7.16 2.10
N LYS A 189 9.85 -6.81 2.21
CA LYS A 189 10.44 -6.19 3.39
C LYS A 189 11.29 -5.00 2.97
N PHE A 190 10.98 -3.85 3.54
CA PHE A 190 11.79 -2.65 3.38
C PHE A 190 12.80 -2.55 4.53
N ARG A 191 14.09 -2.64 4.20
CA ARG A 191 15.18 -2.58 5.17
C ARG A 191 16.34 -1.76 4.62
N ASP A 192 16.85 -0.85 5.45
CA ASP A 192 18.02 -0.03 5.12
C ASP A 192 17.91 0.71 3.77
N GLY A 193 16.71 1.16 3.42
CA GLY A 193 16.45 1.87 2.16
C GLY A 193 16.23 0.97 0.95
N VAL A 194 16.15 -0.34 1.13
CA VAL A 194 16.06 -1.33 0.05
C VAL A 194 14.80 -2.18 0.21
N HIS A 195 14.08 -2.38 -0.89
CA HIS A 195 12.98 -3.34 -0.99
C HIS A 195 13.53 -4.73 -1.26
N LEU A 196 13.11 -5.70 -0.45
CA LEU A 196 13.49 -7.10 -0.59
C LEU A 196 12.22 -7.91 -0.76
N PHE A 197 12.23 -8.88 -1.69
CA PHE A 197 11.10 -9.78 -1.94
C PHE A 197 11.44 -11.20 -1.46
N PRO A 198 11.54 -11.45 -0.13
CA PRO A 198 11.95 -12.76 0.41
C PRO A 198 10.96 -13.89 0.08
N HIS A 199 9.74 -13.55 -0.33
CA HIS A 199 8.78 -14.50 -0.85
C HIS A 199 8.03 -13.87 -2.02
N MET A 200 8.09 -14.52 -3.18
CA MET A 200 7.38 -14.11 -4.37
C MET A 200 6.93 -15.37 -5.13
N THR A 201 5.65 -15.43 -5.49
CA THR A 201 5.07 -16.50 -6.30
C THR A 201 4.24 -15.87 -7.40
N ILE A 202 4.48 -16.25 -8.66
CA ILE A 202 3.64 -15.94 -9.83
C ILE A 202 3.46 -17.25 -10.58
N GLU A 203 2.22 -17.68 -10.78
CA GLU A 203 1.88 -18.90 -11.51
C GLU A 203 0.87 -18.56 -12.61
N PHE A 204 1.02 -19.20 -13.77
CA PHE A 204 0.03 -19.19 -14.84
C PHE A 204 -0.47 -20.63 -15.06
N ARG A 205 -1.79 -20.83 -15.19
CA ARG A 205 -2.39 -22.15 -15.40
C ARG A 205 -3.45 -22.13 -16.48
#